data_AF-A0AAV4M3E0-F1
#
_entry.id   AF-A0AAV4M3E0-F1
#
_cell.length_a   1.000
_cell.length_b   1.000
_cell.length_c   1.000
_cell.angle_alpha   90.00
_cell.angle_beta   90.00
_cell.angle_gamma   90.00
#
_symmetry.space_group_name_H-M   'P 1'
#
loop_
_entity.id
_entity.type
_entity.pdbx_description
1 polymer ?
#
loop_
_entity_poly.entity_id
_entity_poly.type
_entity_poly.pdbx_seq_one_letter_code
_entity_poly.pdbx_strand_id
1 'polypeptide(L)'
;SLDFLSILALKKTEDVSSTELAAYINAFLVTCIDPKKFYVLDLVSELRRRVDAQNYTNPSVLLALCNAGERITERDVQKLLDLFGKAHREFWT
;
A
#
# COMPACT_ATOMS: atom_id res chain seq x y z
N SER A 1 1.29 -13.99 -9.02
CA SER A 1 0.60 -15.28 -9.26
C SER A 1 -0.63 -15.03 -10.12
N LEU A 2 -1.01 -15.96 -11.01
CA LEU A 2 -2.29 -15.96 -11.74
C LEU A 2 -3.51 -15.81 -10.81
N ASP A 3 -3.36 -16.22 -9.55
CA ASP A 3 -4.39 -16.09 -8.52
C ASP A 3 -4.75 -14.63 -8.23
N PHE A 4 -3.77 -13.72 -8.19
CA PHE A 4 -4.05 -12.32 -7.93
C PHE A 4 -4.73 -11.63 -9.11
N LEU A 5 -4.32 -11.97 -10.34
CA LEU A 5 -5.02 -11.49 -11.53
C LEU A 5 -6.47 -12.00 -11.54
N SER A 6 -6.70 -13.24 -11.09
CA SER A 6 -8.04 -13.80 -10.89
C SER A 6 -8.82 -13.07 -9.80
N ILE A 7 -8.20 -12.78 -8.65
CA ILE A 7 -8.81 -12.04 -7.54
C ILE A 7 -9.20 -10.62 -7.96
N LEU A 8 -8.31 -9.91 -8.66
CA LEU A 8 -8.59 -8.57 -9.19
C LEU A 8 -9.66 -8.60 -10.27
N ALA A 9 -9.61 -9.56 -11.20
CA ALA A 9 -10.63 -9.73 -12.24
C ALA A 9 -12.02 -10.01 -11.63
N LEU A 10 -12.07 -10.69 -10.49
CA LEU A 10 -13.29 -10.95 -9.72
C LEU A 10 -13.65 -9.81 -8.75
N LYS A 11 -12.88 -8.70 -8.74
CA LYS A 11 -13.02 -7.55 -7.82
C LYS A 11 -12.95 -7.91 -6.33
N LYS A 12 -12.36 -9.06 -5.98
CA LYS A 12 -12.20 -9.52 -4.60
C LYS A 12 -10.96 -8.93 -3.93
N THR A 13 -10.73 -7.63 -4.11
CA THR A 13 -9.52 -6.97 -3.59
C THR A 13 -9.42 -7.05 -2.07
N GLU A 14 -10.53 -7.22 -1.36
CA GLU A 14 -10.60 -7.41 0.09
C GLU A 14 -9.84 -8.66 0.59
N ASP A 15 -9.71 -9.69 -0.23
CA ASP A 15 -8.99 -10.93 0.10
C ASP A 15 -7.46 -10.77 0.02
N VAL A 16 -6.98 -9.63 -0.50
CA VAL A 16 -5.55 -9.33 -0.64
C VAL A 16 -5.12 -8.43 0.51
N SER A 17 -4.01 -8.72 1.18
CA SER A 17 -3.49 -7.85 2.23
C SER A 17 -2.98 -6.50 1.68
N SER A 18 -2.93 -5.46 2.51
CA SER A 18 -2.39 -4.15 2.07
C SER A 18 -0.93 -4.25 1.59
N THR A 19 -0.12 -5.13 2.20
CA THR A 19 1.28 -5.33 1.81
C THR A 19 1.39 -6.04 0.46
N GLU A 20 0.56 -7.04 0.19
CA GLU A 20 0.52 -7.69 -1.13
C GLU A 20 0.03 -6.70 -2.19
N LEU A 21 -1.04 -5.95 -1.92
CA LEU A 21 -1.53 -4.92 -2.84
C LEU A 21 -0.44 -3.87 -3.16
N ALA A 22 0.32 -3.45 -2.16
CA ALA A 22 1.48 -2.56 -2.34
C ALA A 22 2.58 -3.19 -3.22
N ALA A 23 2.88 -4.49 -3.04
CA ALA A 23 3.83 -5.20 -3.88
C ALA A 23 3.37 -5.25 -5.34
N TYR A 24 2.07 -5.46 -5.59
CA TYR A 24 1.51 -5.45 -6.95
C TYR A 24 1.54 -4.07 -7.61
N ILE A 25 1.23 -3.00 -6.86
CA ILE A 25 1.37 -1.63 -7.36
C ILE A 25 2.82 -1.37 -7.80
N ASN A 26 3.80 -1.70 -6.96
CA ASN A 26 5.21 -1.57 -7.33
C ASN A 26 5.59 -2.43 -8.55
N ALA A 27 5.07 -3.66 -8.65
CA ALA A 27 5.32 -4.51 -9.81
C ALA A 27 4.76 -3.90 -11.11
N PHE A 28 3.57 -3.29 -11.07
CA PHE A 28 2.99 -2.58 -12.21
C PHE A 28 3.80 -1.35 -12.60
N LEU A 29 4.21 -0.54 -11.62
CA LEU A 29 5.07 0.63 -11.88
C LEU A 29 6.39 0.23 -12.54
N VAL A 30 7.06 -0.82 -12.06
CA VAL A 30 8.33 -1.31 -12.64
C VAL A 30 8.16 -1.85 -14.06
N THR A 31 6.96 -2.34 -14.40
CA THR A 31 6.63 -2.84 -15.74
C THR A 31 5.93 -1.79 -16.62
N CYS A 32 5.91 -0.53 -16.18
CA CYS A 32 5.27 0.60 -16.87
C CYS A 32 3.76 0.41 -17.13
N ILE A 33 3.09 -0.40 -16.31
CA ILE A 33 1.64 -0.56 -16.31
C ILE A 33 1.06 0.45 -15.30
N ASP A 34 0.06 1.23 -15.71
CA ASP A 34 -0.61 2.19 -14.82
C ASP A 34 -1.51 1.47 -13.80
N PRO A 35 -1.14 1.42 -12.50
CA PRO A 35 -1.93 0.74 -11.48
C PRO A 35 -3.26 1.43 -11.16
N LYS A 36 -3.47 2.68 -11.63
CA LYS A 36 -4.75 3.40 -11.48
C LYS A 36 -5.79 2.97 -12.52
N LYS A 37 -5.37 2.26 -13.58
CA LYS A 37 -6.21 1.85 -14.72
C LYS A 37 -6.21 0.34 -14.95
N PHE A 38 -5.88 -0.44 -13.93
CA PHE A 38 -5.83 -1.89 -14.05
C PHE A 38 -7.24 -2.48 -14.17
N TYR A 39 -7.67 -2.88 -15.37
CA TYR A 39 -8.99 -3.49 -15.63
C TYR A 39 -10.15 -2.79 -14.89
N VAL A 40 -10.24 -1.46 -15.02
CA VAL A 40 -11.22 -0.57 -14.36
C VAL A 40 -11.11 -0.42 -12.83
N LEU A 41 -10.09 -1.00 -12.20
CA LEU A 41 -9.77 -0.81 -10.78
C LEU A 41 -8.63 0.18 -10.63
N ASP A 42 -8.81 1.11 -9.70
CA ASP A 42 -7.74 1.96 -9.20
C ASP A 42 -7.17 1.34 -7.92
N LEU A 43 -6.10 0.56 -8.10
CA LEU A 43 -5.44 -0.14 -7.00
C LEU A 43 -4.79 0.83 -6.02
N VAL A 44 -4.36 1.98 -6.53
CA VAL A 44 -3.70 3.02 -5.73
C VAL A 44 -4.71 3.68 -4.80
N SER A 45 -5.89 4.04 -5.32
CA SER A 45 -6.99 4.57 -4.52
C SER A 45 -7.48 3.56 -3.48
N GLU A 46 -7.55 2.27 -3.82
CA GLU A 46 -7.91 1.23 -2.86
C GLU A 46 -6.87 1.09 -1.74
N LEU A 47 -5.57 1.11 -2.08
CA LEU A 47 -4.51 1.08 -1.07
C LEU A 47 -4.55 2.33 -0.17
N ARG A 48 -4.78 3.52 -0.75
CA ARG A 48 -4.94 4.78 -0.01
C ARG A 48 -6.09 4.70 1.01
N ARG A 49 -7.26 4.22 0.57
CA ARG A 49 -8.43 4.02 1.44
C ARG A 49 -8.11 3.16 2.66
N ARG A 50 -7.33 2.08 2.47
CA ARG A 50 -6.92 1.19 3.58
C ARG A 50 -5.95 1.86 4.54
N VAL A 51 -5.01 2.64 4.03
CA VAL A 51 -4.09 3.44 4.87
C VAL A 51 -4.87 4.44 5.70
N ASP A 52 -5.83 5.14 5.11
CA ASP A 52 -6.61 6.16 5.80
C ASP A 52 -7.51 5.56 6.89
N ALA A 53 -7.99 4.33 6.71
CA ALA A 53 -8.82 3.60 7.68
C ALA A 53 -8.04 3.00 8.86
N GLN A 54 -6.71 2.96 8.81
CA GLN A 54 -5.88 2.32 9.84
C GLN A 54 -5.03 3.35 10.61
N ASN A 55 -4.87 3.12 11.91
CA ASN A 55 -3.96 3.91 12.76
C ASN A 55 -2.50 3.46 12.62
N TYR A 56 -2.28 2.20 12.25
CA TYR A 56 -0.98 1.63 11.95
C TYR A 56 -0.89 1.33 10.45
N THR A 57 0.27 1.55 9.85
CA THR A 57 0.50 1.18 8.45
C THR A 57 1.91 0.67 8.29
N ASN A 58 2.08 -0.48 7.63
CA ASN A 58 3.39 -1.00 7.30
C ASN A 58 4.14 0.02 6.41
N PRO A 59 5.40 0.39 6.70
CA PRO A 59 6.14 1.38 5.91
C PRO A 59 6.23 1.06 4.41
N SER A 60 6.26 -0.23 4.04
CA SER A 60 6.28 -0.65 2.62
C SER A 60 5.01 -0.24 1.86
N VAL A 61 3.87 -0.15 2.54
CA VAL A 61 2.59 0.29 1.97
C VAL A 61 2.62 1.78 1.64
N LEU A 62 3.14 2.61 2.55
CA LEU A 62 3.30 4.06 2.31
C LEU A 62 4.32 4.33 1.20
N LEU A 63 5.39 3.54 1.13
CA LEU A 63 6.37 3.64 0.04
C LEU A 63 5.72 3.34 -1.32
N ALA A 64 4.88 2.32 -1.43
CA ALA A 64 4.18 2.00 -2.68
C ALA A 64 3.24 3.14 -3.12
N LEU A 65 2.53 3.78 -2.18
CA LEU A 65 1.72 4.97 -2.48
C LEU A 65 2.59 6.12 -3.01
N CYS A 66 3.73 6.38 -2.38
CA CYS A 66 4.68 7.41 -2.83
C CYS A 66 5.19 7.12 -4.25
N ASN A 67 5.61 5.89 -4.52
CA ASN A 67 6.06 5.46 -5.85
C ASN A 67 4.97 5.60 -6.92
N ALA A 68 3.70 5.41 -6.55
CA ALA A 68 2.54 5.58 -7.42
C ALA A 68 2.14 7.06 -7.61
N GLY A 69 2.92 8.00 -7.06
CA GLY A 69 2.66 9.43 -7.15
C GLY A 69 1.52 9.92 -6.24
N GLU A 70 1.11 9.13 -5.24
CA GLU A 70 0.12 9.61 -4.28
C GLU A 70 0.70 10.55 -3.24
N ARG A 71 -0.13 11.52 -2.83
CA ARG A 71 0.27 12.51 -1.83
C ARG A 71 0.42 11.85 -0.47
N ILE A 72 1.65 11.84 0.05
CA ILE A 72 1.92 11.46 1.44
C ILE A 72 1.55 12.62 2.37
N THR A 73 0.73 12.37 3.38
CA THR A 73 0.23 13.37 4.32
C THR A 73 1.10 13.45 5.58
N GLU A 74 0.98 14.54 6.35
CA GLU A 74 1.63 14.64 7.66
C GLU A 74 1.19 13.51 8.61
N ARG A 75 -0.08 13.09 8.53
CA ARG A 75 -0.58 11.94 9.28
C ARG A 75 0.15 10.65 8.91
N ASP A 76 0.44 10.44 7.63
CA ASP A 76 1.18 9.26 7.16
C ASP A 76 2.61 9.25 7.71
N VAL A 77 3.27 10.41 7.72
CA VAL A 77 4.60 10.58 8.30
C VAL A 77 4.58 10.32 9.80
N GLN A 78 3.56 10.83 10.51
CA GLN A 78 3.43 10.61 11.95
C GLN A 78 3.30 9.13 12.31
N LYS A 79 2.51 8.36 11.54
CA LYS A 79 2.40 6.90 11.72
C LYS A 79 3.76 6.20 11.63
N LEU A 80 4.62 6.65 10.71
CA LEU A 80 5.98 6.11 10.57
C LEU A 80 6.89 6.48 11.74
N LEU A 81 6.82 7.74 12.19
CA LEU A 81 7.60 8.22 13.33
C LEU A 81 7.22 7.52 14.64
N ASP A 82 5.93 7.31 14.87
CA ASP A 82 5.43 6.60 16.06
C ASP A 82 5.96 5.16 16.09
N LEU A 83 5.99 4.50 14.92
CA LEU A 83 6.54 3.17 14.77
C LEU A 83 8.03 3.11 14.99
N PHE A 84 8.78 4.00 14.34
CA PHE A 84 10.22 4.08 14.52
C PHE A 84 10.56 4.36 15.98
N GLY A 85 9.86 5.29 16.62
CA GLY A 85 10.06 5.63 18.03
C GLY A 85 9.75 4.45 18.95
N LYS A 86 8.71 3.66 18.67
CA LYS A 86 8.40 2.45 19.43
C LYS A 86 9.49 1.39 19.26
N ALA A 87 9.85 1.06 18.03
CA ALA A 87 10.88 0.06 17.73
C ALA A 87 12.25 0.47 18.30
N HIS A 88 12.59 1.76 18.22
CA HIS A 88 13.81 2.29 18.82
C HIS A 88 13.80 2.12 20.34
N ARG A 89 12.71 2.46 21.03
CA ARG A 89 12.62 2.25 22.49
C ARG A 89 12.77 0.78 22.88
N GLU A 90 12.06 -0.12 22.18
CA GLU A 90 12.14 -1.57 22.42
C GLU A 90 13.55 -2.14 22.21
N PHE A 91 14.33 -1.56 21.30
CA PHE A 91 15.71 -1.99 21.06
C PHE A 91 16.68 -1.61 22.19
N TRP A 92 16.42 -0.51 22.91
CA TRP A 92 17.32 0.05 23.93
C TRP A 92 16.86 -0.17 25.38
N THR A 93 15.75 -0.86 25.61
CA THR A 93 15.26 -1.31 26.93
C THR A 93 15.42 -2.81 27.08
#